data_AF-A0A3L6RGW5-F1
#
_entry.id   AF-A0A3L6RGW5-F1
#
_cell.length_a   1.000
_cell.length_b   1.000
_cell.length_c   1.000
_cell.angle_alpha   90.00
_cell.angle_beta   90.00
_cell.angle_gamma   90.00
#
_symmetry.space_group_name_H-M   'P 1'
#
loop_
_entity.id
_entity.type
_entity.pdbx_description
1 polymer ?
#
loop_
_entity_poly.entity_id
_entity_poly.type
_entity_poly.pdbx_seq_one_letter_code
_entity_poly.pdbx_strand_id
1 'polypeptide(L)'
;MAPKVAPKVDRLKTRSLGKSSVTEESLRDMVRRGYIIAGAARASKPDEVVAHREDNEIVVFHHLFTVGLRFPLEPIFVDILQSCGMYLHHLTPNSIARLSMYLWLSRTCNFSSSAEHLSFIHKVHHQPKVVTVRTAEGTEAEAET
;
A
#
# COMPACT_ATOMS: atom_id res chain seq x y z
N MET A 1 0.23 -27.19 -15.91
CA MET A 1 -0.06 -27.47 -14.49
C MET A 1 -0.85 -26.27 -13.96
N ALA A 2 -2.17 -26.41 -13.82
CA ALA A 2 -3.04 -25.32 -13.37
C ALA A 2 -2.77 -24.98 -11.89
N PRO A 3 -2.82 -23.70 -11.47
CA PRO A 3 -2.60 -23.33 -10.08
C PRO A 3 -3.73 -23.92 -9.22
N LYS A 4 -3.33 -24.63 -8.16
CA LYS A 4 -4.24 -25.25 -7.19
C LYS A 4 -4.92 -24.12 -6.40
N VAL A 5 -6.16 -23.79 -6.76
CA VAL A 5 -6.94 -22.76 -6.06
C VAL A 5 -7.32 -23.29 -4.67
N ALA A 6 -6.91 -22.58 -3.63
CA ALA A 6 -7.21 -22.92 -2.24
C ALA A 6 -8.73 -22.89 -1.96
N PRO A 7 -9.23 -23.71 -1.01
CA PRO A 7 -10.66 -23.79 -0.69
C PRO A 7 -11.28 -22.43 -0.30
N LYS A 8 -12.49 -22.17 -0.79
CA LYS A 8 -13.23 -20.88 -0.72
C LYS A 8 -13.52 -20.36 0.71
N VAL A 9 -13.33 -21.14 1.77
CA VAL A 9 -13.64 -20.75 3.17
C VAL A 9 -12.58 -19.84 3.80
N ASP A 10 -11.33 -19.86 3.32
CA ASP A 10 -10.23 -19.11 3.96
C ASP A 10 -10.04 -17.67 3.47
N ARG A 11 -10.69 -17.27 2.37
CA ARG A 11 -10.47 -15.95 1.74
C ARG A 11 -11.07 -14.76 2.51
N LEU A 12 -12.03 -15.00 3.42
CA LEU A 12 -12.63 -13.95 4.26
C LEU A 12 -11.73 -13.52 5.42
N LYS A 13 -10.76 -14.35 5.83
CA LYS A 13 -9.94 -14.09 7.02
C LYS A 13 -8.97 -12.90 6.88
N THR A 14 -8.67 -12.45 5.67
CA THR A 14 -7.70 -11.37 5.43
C THR A 14 -8.30 -9.97 5.37
N ARG A 15 -9.65 -9.81 5.38
CA ARG A 15 -10.30 -8.49 5.37
C ARG A 15 -10.74 -8.00 6.76
N SER A 16 -10.91 -8.88 7.74
CA SER A 16 -11.19 -8.45 9.11
C SER A 16 -9.89 -8.10 9.82
N LEU A 17 -9.67 -6.80 10.04
CA LEU A 17 -8.52 -6.30 10.79
C LEU A 17 -8.81 -6.22 12.30
N GLY A 18 -10.07 -6.41 12.69
CA GLY A 18 -10.54 -6.16 14.05
C GLY A 18 -10.82 -4.68 14.28
N LYS A 19 -11.19 -4.31 15.51
CA LYS A 19 -11.45 -2.92 15.87
C LYS A 19 -10.16 -2.11 15.83
N SER A 20 -10.20 -0.98 15.13
CA SER A 20 -9.09 -0.03 15.12
C SER A 20 -8.86 0.58 16.50
N SER A 21 -7.59 0.73 16.90
CA SER A 21 -7.18 1.49 18.07
C SER A 21 -6.96 2.98 17.78
N VAL A 22 -7.04 3.39 16.51
CA VAL A 22 -6.83 4.78 16.09
C VAL A 22 -8.08 5.60 16.39
N THR A 23 -7.93 6.60 17.26
CA THR A 23 -8.98 7.56 17.63
C THR A 23 -8.80 8.89 16.90
N GLU A 24 -9.82 9.75 16.93
CA GLU A 24 -9.70 11.14 16.44
C GLU A 24 -8.60 11.92 17.15
N GLU A 25 -8.35 11.64 18.43
CA GLU A 25 -7.22 12.21 19.19
C GLU A 25 -5.88 11.73 18.64
N SER A 26 -5.79 10.46 18.27
CA SER A 26 -4.59 9.88 17.63
C SER A 26 -4.30 10.58 16.30
N LEU A 27 -5.33 10.84 15.48
CA LEU A 27 -5.17 11.57 14.22
C LEU A 27 -4.73 13.02 14.43
N ARG A 28 -5.29 13.72 15.42
CA ARG A 28 -4.85 15.07 15.79
C ARG A 28 -3.36 15.09 16.21
N ASP A 29 -2.91 14.09 16.97
CA ASP A 29 -1.50 13.96 17.32
C ASP A 29 -0.62 13.71 16.09
N MET A 30 -1.06 12.85 15.17
CA MET A 30 -0.32 12.59 13.92
C MET A 30 -0.19 13.85 13.05
N VAL A 31 -1.25 14.66 12.94
CA VAL A 31 -1.21 15.96 12.25
C VAL A 31 -0.22 16.89 12.93
N ARG A 32 -0.27 17.01 14.26
CA ARG A 32 0.64 17.84 15.05
C ARG A 32 2.12 17.43 14.87
N ARG A 33 2.38 16.12 14.74
CA ARG A 33 3.71 15.56 14.49
C ARG A 33 4.16 15.66 13.04
N GLY A 34 3.30 16.12 12.14
CA GLY A 34 3.59 16.24 10.71
C GLY A 34 3.57 14.90 9.95
N TYR A 35 2.98 13.85 10.50
CA TYR A 35 2.90 12.54 9.84
C TYR A 35 1.86 12.52 8.72
N ILE A 36 0.78 13.29 8.86
CA ILE A 36 -0.32 13.39 7.91
C ILE A 36 -0.80 14.84 7.81
N ILE A 37 -1.39 15.19 6.67
CA ILE A 37 -2.03 16.50 6.45
C ILE A 37 -3.39 16.51 7.16
N ALA A 38 -3.76 17.65 7.74
CA ALA A 38 -5.08 17.82 8.35
C ALA A 38 -6.20 17.51 7.33
N GLY A 39 -7.15 16.65 7.71
CA GLY A 39 -8.25 16.22 6.84
C GLY A 39 -7.91 15.12 5.83
N ALA A 40 -6.65 14.69 5.73
CA ALA A 40 -6.24 13.62 4.81
C ALA A 40 -6.47 12.19 5.35
N ALA A 41 -6.99 12.05 6.58
CA ALA A 41 -7.30 10.76 7.19
C ALA A 41 -8.56 10.86 8.07
N ARG A 42 -9.23 9.73 8.26
CA ARG A 42 -10.36 9.56 9.17
C ARG A 42 -10.19 8.33 10.05
N ALA A 43 -10.76 8.36 11.25
CA ALA A 43 -10.80 7.16 12.10
C ALA A 43 -11.79 6.14 11.54
N SER A 44 -11.58 4.87 11.91
CA SER A 44 -12.55 3.81 11.63
C SER A 44 -13.83 4.05 12.43
N LYS A 45 -14.99 3.67 11.90
CA LYS A 45 -16.24 3.74 12.69
C LYS A 45 -16.16 2.78 13.90
N PRO A 46 -16.86 3.05 15.02
CA PRO A 46 -16.71 2.28 16.27
C PRO A 46 -16.95 0.76 16.13
N ASP A 47 -17.81 0.39 15.18
CA ASP A 47 -18.25 -1.00 14.95
C ASP A 47 -17.63 -1.60 13.66
N GLU A 48 -16.72 -0.85 13.04
CA GLU A 48 -16.07 -1.25 11.80
C GLU A 48 -14.90 -2.20 12.11
N VAL A 49 -15.09 -3.47 11.81
CA VAL A 49 -14.11 -4.56 11.96
C VAL A 49 -13.49 -5.01 10.64
N VAL A 50 -14.12 -4.61 9.53
CA VAL A 50 -13.64 -4.78 8.16
C VAL A 50 -13.43 -3.38 7.60
N ALA A 51 -12.26 -3.11 7.05
CA ALA A 51 -11.98 -1.78 6.55
C ALA A 51 -12.76 -1.48 5.26
N HIS A 52 -13.69 -0.53 5.35
CA HIS A 52 -14.45 -0.02 4.21
C HIS A 52 -13.77 1.23 3.68
N ARG A 53 -13.11 1.08 2.52
CA ARG A 53 -12.45 2.17 1.81
C ARG A 53 -13.45 2.79 0.84
N GLU A 54 -13.55 4.11 0.85
CA GLU A 54 -14.16 4.87 -0.24
C GLU A 54 -13.19 4.98 -1.43
N ASP A 55 -13.70 5.47 -2.56
CA ASP A 55 -12.86 5.75 -3.73
C ASP A 55 -11.76 6.75 -3.38
N ASN A 56 -10.51 6.42 -3.72
CA ASN A 56 -9.28 7.15 -3.35
C ASN A 56 -8.84 7.04 -1.88
N GLU A 57 -9.47 6.19 -1.06
CA GLU A 57 -8.98 5.88 0.28
C GLU A 57 -8.10 4.63 0.29
N ILE A 58 -7.06 4.66 1.12
CA ILE A 58 -6.24 3.48 1.43
C ILE A 58 -6.27 3.23 2.94
N VAL A 59 -6.10 1.97 3.35
CA VAL A 59 -5.99 1.62 4.77
C VAL A 59 -4.53 1.42 5.09
N VAL A 60 -4.07 2.14 6.10
CA VAL A 60 -2.70 2.14 6.60
C VAL A 60 -2.72 1.87 8.09
N PHE A 61 -1.70 1.16 8.60
CA PHE A 61 -1.56 0.94 10.03
C PHE A 61 -0.83 2.13 10.68
N HIS A 62 -1.37 2.67 11.77
CA HIS A 62 -0.77 3.78 12.52
C HIS A 62 0.73 3.58 12.80
N HIS A 63 1.12 2.35 13.15
CA HIS A 63 2.51 2.01 13.45
C HIS A 63 3.48 2.36 12.31
N LEU A 64 3.03 2.29 11.05
CA LEU A 64 3.83 2.67 9.88
C LEU A 64 4.30 4.14 9.95
N PHE A 65 3.52 5.02 10.58
CA PHE A 65 3.93 6.41 10.79
C PHE A 65 4.85 6.54 12.01
N THR A 66 4.57 5.80 13.08
CA THR A 66 5.33 5.90 14.35
C THR A 66 6.75 5.36 14.25
N VAL A 67 6.94 4.17 13.64
CA VAL A 67 8.29 3.61 13.46
C VAL A 67 9.01 4.20 12.26
N GLY A 68 8.31 5.03 11.49
CA GLY A 68 8.67 5.36 10.13
C GLY A 68 8.55 4.12 9.24
N LEU A 69 7.81 4.25 8.16
CA LEU A 69 8.19 3.64 6.92
C LEU A 69 9.65 4.10 6.72
N ARG A 70 10.66 3.25 7.02
CA ARG A 70 12.09 3.50 6.74
C ARG A 70 12.36 3.55 5.23
N PHE A 71 11.62 4.42 4.55
CA PHE A 71 11.60 4.63 3.13
C PHE A 71 12.17 6.04 2.98
N PRO A 72 13.11 6.25 2.07
CA PRO A 72 13.45 7.60 1.66
C PRO A 72 12.22 8.22 0.97
N LEU A 73 11.45 9.04 1.70
CA LEU A 73 10.37 9.88 1.15
C LEU A 73 10.94 11.09 0.39
N GLU A 74 11.93 10.85 -0.48
CA GLU A 74 12.37 11.90 -1.39
C GLU A 74 11.43 11.99 -2.61
N PRO A 75 11.30 13.17 -3.23
CA PRO A 75 10.45 13.34 -4.42
C PRO A 75 10.70 12.29 -5.50
N ILE A 76 11.96 11.93 -5.72
CA ILE A 76 12.38 10.90 -6.69
C ILE A 76 11.75 9.52 -6.42
N PHE A 77 11.43 9.19 -5.17
CA PHE A 77 10.74 7.94 -4.85
C PHE A 77 9.32 7.93 -5.43
N VAL A 78 8.61 9.06 -5.35
CA VAL A 78 7.28 9.22 -5.92
C VAL A 78 7.35 9.19 -7.45
N ASP A 79 8.35 9.86 -8.03
CA ASP A 79 8.57 9.86 -9.49
C ASP A 79 8.83 8.44 -10.03
N ILE A 80 9.64 7.65 -9.32
CA ILE A 80 9.88 6.24 -9.66
C ILE A 80 8.57 5.45 -9.64
N LEU A 81 7.75 5.59 -8.59
CA LEU A 81 6.48 4.88 -8.50
C LEU A 81 5.52 5.27 -9.62
N GLN A 82 5.40 6.57 -9.91
CA GLN A 82 4.58 7.08 -11.01
C GLN A 82 5.05 6.56 -12.37
N SER A 83 6.36 6.54 -12.61
CA SER A 83 6.94 6.01 -13.87
C SER A 83 6.62 4.53 -14.11
N CYS A 84 6.46 3.76 -13.03
CA CYS A 84 6.07 2.36 -13.08
C CYS A 84 4.55 2.14 -13.03
N GLY A 85 3.73 3.20 -12.93
CA GLY A 85 2.28 3.08 -12.71
C GLY A 85 1.93 2.40 -11.39
N MET A 86 2.81 2.50 -10.37
CA MET A 86 2.65 1.82 -9.09
C MET A 86 2.26 2.80 -7.98
N TYR A 87 1.54 2.28 -6.98
CA TYR A 87 1.33 2.96 -5.72
C TYR A 87 2.13 2.28 -4.61
N LEU A 88 2.37 2.99 -3.51
CA LEU A 88 3.11 2.47 -2.35
C LEU A 88 2.60 1.11 -1.87
N HIS A 89 1.28 0.92 -1.88
CA HIS A 89 0.63 -0.32 -1.43
C HIS A 89 0.79 -1.51 -2.40
N HIS A 90 1.27 -1.27 -3.62
CA HIS A 90 1.66 -2.33 -4.56
C HIS A 90 3.06 -2.89 -4.29
N LEU A 91 3.87 -2.21 -3.47
CA LEU A 91 5.23 -2.66 -3.16
C LEU A 91 5.21 -3.78 -2.12
N THR A 92 6.04 -4.80 -2.37
CA THR A 92 6.39 -5.77 -1.34
C THR A 92 7.43 -5.19 -0.39
N PRO A 93 7.55 -5.67 0.86
CA PRO A 93 8.62 -5.25 1.78
C PRO A 93 10.02 -5.36 1.18
N ASN A 94 10.26 -6.38 0.34
CA ASN A 94 11.52 -6.56 -0.37
C ASN A 94 11.76 -5.46 -1.43
N SER A 95 10.72 -5.07 -2.16
CA SER A 95 10.81 -4.00 -3.17
C SER A 95 11.17 -2.67 -2.52
N ILE A 96 10.57 -2.40 -1.36
CA ILE A 96 10.86 -1.23 -0.51
C ILE A 96 12.33 -1.20 -0.11
N ALA A 97 12.85 -2.30 0.45
CA ALA A 97 14.24 -2.39 0.88
C ALA A 97 15.22 -2.13 -0.28
N ARG A 98 14.90 -2.65 -1.47
CA ARG A 98 15.72 -2.44 -2.68
C ARG A 98 15.67 -1.00 -3.19
N LEU A 99 14.49 -0.36 -3.20
CA LEU A 99 14.37 1.07 -3.53
C LEU A 99 15.14 1.94 -2.53
N SER A 100 15.05 1.64 -1.23
CA SER A 100 15.81 2.35 -0.20
C SER A 100 17.32 2.24 -0.42
N MET A 101 17.82 1.06 -0.77
CA MET A 101 19.23 0.83 -1.08
C MET A 101 19.68 1.56 -2.35
N TYR A 102 18.86 1.55 -3.41
CA TYR A 102 19.14 2.29 -4.65
C TYR A 102 19.27 3.80 -4.39
N LEU A 103 18.34 4.38 -3.64
CA LEU A 103 18.37 5.80 -3.31
C LEU A 103 19.54 6.15 -2.40
N TRP A 104 19.87 5.28 -1.44
CA TRP A 104 21.08 5.44 -0.63
C TRP A 104 22.35 5.43 -1.48
N LEU A 105 22.49 4.48 -2.42
CA LEU A 105 23.63 4.43 -3.35
C LEU A 105 23.69 5.68 -4.24
N SER A 106 22.55 6.19 -4.71
CA SER A 106 22.54 7.42 -5.53
C SER A 106 23.14 8.62 -4.80
N ARG A 107 22.88 8.73 -3.50
CA ARG A 107 23.43 9.79 -2.65
C ARG A 107 24.90 9.59 -2.32
N THR A 108 25.32 8.35 -2.04
CA THR A 108 26.71 8.07 -1.64
C THR A 108 27.67 8.03 -2.83
N CYS A 109 27.19 7.61 -4.00
CA CYS A 109 27.97 7.53 -5.22
C CYS A 109 27.80 8.73 -6.15
N ASN A 110 27.03 9.76 -5.75
CA ASN A 110 26.78 11.00 -6.52
C ASN A 110 26.29 10.77 -7.95
N PHE A 111 25.42 9.77 -8.17
CA PHE A 111 24.77 9.60 -9.47
C PHE A 111 23.30 10.04 -9.41
N SER A 112 22.80 10.60 -10.51
CA SER A 112 21.40 11.01 -10.63
C SER A 112 20.51 9.77 -10.66
N SER A 113 19.75 9.57 -9.58
CA SER A 113 18.70 8.56 -9.56
C SER A 113 17.63 8.93 -10.58
N SER A 114 17.18 7.93 -11.34
CA SER A 114 16.17 8.08 -12.39
C SER A 114 15.27 6.85 -12.40
N ALA A 115 14.00 7.07 -12.69
CA ALA A 115 13.02 6.04 -13.01
C ALA A 115 13.55 5.04 -14.05
N GLU A 116 14.21 5.53 -15.10
CA GLU A 116 14.75 4.72 -16.19
C GLU A 116 15.83 3.75 -15.69
N HIS A 117 16.75 4.24 -14.85
CA HIS A 117 17.80 3.41 -14.24
C HIS A 117 17.21 2.30 -13.36
N LEU A 118 16.13 2.59 -12.63
CA LEU A 118 15.48 1.57 -11.81
C LEU A 118 14.82 0.49 -12.68
N SER A 119 14.14 0.87 -13.76
CA SER A 119 13.50 -0.08 -14.70
C SER A 119 14.49 -1.08 -15.30
N PHE A 120 15.75 -0.65 -15.52
CA PHE A 120 16.82 -1.51 -16.00
C PHE A 120 17.25 -2.58 -14.97
N ILE A 121 17.33 -2.20 -13.69
CA ILE A 121 17.80 -3.07 -12.60
C ILE A 121 16.67 -3.92 -12.02
N HIS A 122 15.43 -3.49 -12.21
CA HIS A 122 14.24 -4.07 -11.61
C HIS A 122 13.11 -4.27 -12.63
N LYS A 123 12.78 -5.54 -12.89
CA LYS A 123 11.51 -5.88 -13.53
C LYS A 123 10.40 -5.86 -12.49
N VAL A 124 9.44 -4.96 -12.67
CA VAL A 124 8.19 -4.97 -11.91
C VAL A 124 7.40 -6.19 -12.36
N HIS A 125 7.07 -7.07 -11.41
CA HIS A 125 6.19 -8.20 -11.68
C HIS A 125 4.79 -7.85 -11.18
N HIS A 126 3.92 -7.49 -12.12
CA HIS A 126 2.51 -7.25 -11.83
C HIS A 126 1.84 -8.58 -11.45
N GLN A 127 1.28 -8.64 -10.25
CA GLN A 127 0.52 -9.80 -9.76
C GLN A 127 -0.95 -9.39 -9.70
N PRO A 128 -1.72 -9.59 -10.79
CA PRO A 128 -3.12 -9.20 -10.81
C PRO A 128 -3.88 -9.93 -9.69
N LYS A 129 -4.61 -9.17 -8.88
CA LYS A 129 -5.54 -9.75 -7.92
C LYS A 129 -6.90 -9.89 -8.61
N VAL A 130 -7.24 -11.13 -8.96
CA VAL A 130 -8.60 -11.45 -9.39
C VAL A 130 -9.51 -11.36 -8.17
N VAL A 131 -10.41 -10.37 -8.17
CA VAL A 131 -11.47 -10.24 -7.17
C VAL A 131 -12.74 -10.80 -7.78
N THR A 132 -13.24 -11.91 -7.23
CA THR A 132 -14.54 -12.45 -7.61
C THR A 132 -15.62 -11.61 -6.92
N VAL A 133 -16.33 -10.79 -7.68
CA VAL A 133 -17.47 -10.02 -7.16
C VAL A 133 -18.73 -10.85 -7.35
N ARG A 134 -19.47 -11.08 -6.26
CA ARG A 134 -20.81 -11.69 -6.33
C ARG A 134 -21.84 -10.58 -6.44
N THR A 135 -22.52 -10.49 -7.57
CA THR A 135 -23.72 -9.67 -7.70
C THR A 135 -24.93 -10.38 -7.07
N ALA A 136 -25.95 -9.61 -6.69
CA ALA A 136 -27.15 -10.10 -5.99
C ALA A 136 -27.92 -11.20 -6.77
N GLU A 137 -27.65 -11.35 -8.06
CA GLU A 137 -28.28 -12.33 -8.96
C GLU A 137 -27.50 -13.65 -9.08
N GLY A 138 -26.41 -13.82 -8.31
CA GLY A 138 -25.66 -15.08 -8.27
C GLY A 138 -24.73 -15.31 -9.47
N THR A 139 -24.51 -14.30 -10.32
CA THR A 139 -23.51 -14.35 -11.39
C THR A 139 -22.14 -13.98 -10.84
N GLU A 140 -21.17 -14.89 -10.95
CA GLU A 140 -19.77 -14.63 -10.59
C GLU A 140 -19.12 -13.85 -11.74
N ALA A 141 -18.78 -12.57 -11.52
CA ALA A 141 -18.00 -11.78 -12.46
C ALA A 141 -16.55 -11.70 -11.98
N GLU A 142 -15.62 -12.05 -12.86
CA GLU A 142 -14.19 -11.84 -12.63
C GLU A 142 -13.86 -10.40 -13.04
N ALA A 143 -13.43 -9.60 -12.08
CA ALA A 143 -12.89 -8.28 -12.32
C ALA A 143 -11.39 -8.29 -11.99
N GLU A 144 -10.58 -7.81 -12.94
CA GLU A 144 -9.18 -7.48 -12.71
C GLU A 144 -9.10 -6.07 -12.12
N THR A 145 -8.20 -5.89 -11.15
CA THR A 145 -7.87 -4.57 -10.56
C THR A 145 -6.44 -4.21 -10.93
#